data_AF-B4G472-F1
#
_entry.id   AF-B4G472-F1
#
_cell.length_a   1.000
_cell.length_b   1.000
_cell.length_c   1.000
_cell.angle_alpha   90.00
_cell.angle_beta   90.00
_cell.angle_gamma   90.00
#
_symmetry.space_group_name_H-M   'P 1'
#
loop_
_entity.id
_entity.type
_entity.pdbx_description
1 polymer ?
#
loop_
_entity_poly.entity_id
_entity_poly.type
_entity_poly.pdbx_seq_one_letter_code
_entity_poly.pdbx_strand_id
1 'polypeptide(L)'
;MPDFYEVLKVSETANFEEIKGSYKQLILQCHPDKLQQHDVADPNRRIVGEEERRSQNLSDFNAINEAWNTLKDPIKRKHYDAELLQAKFQAHNNIYAHITASDMRSIQVEGSEDRGEADGDADADKETGTVWSYAYDCRCGGQYLLDGAGDLDESPGQSGLVASDAIVECSECSLVIIVKQSPTMSE
;
A
#
# COMPACT_ATOMS: atom_id res chain seq x y z
N MET A 1 9.26 -9.95 -10.23
CA MET A 1 8.42 -10.44 -11.34
C MET A 1 8.04 -9.26 -12.20
N PRO A 2 7.92 -9.41 -13.52
CA PRO A 2 7.46 -8.32 -14.38
C PRO A 2 6.05 -7.92 -13.97
N ASP A 3 5.78 -6.62 -14.00
CA ASP A 3 4.48 -6.08 -13.62
C ASP A 3 3.40 -6.47 -14.65
N PHE A 4 2.18 -6.82 -14.21
CA PHE A 4 1.11 -7.21 -15.13
C PHE A 4 0.70 -6.07 -16.08
N TYR A 5 0.83 -4.81 -15.64
CA TYR A 5 0.62 -3.64 -16.48
C TYR A 5 1.70 -3.53 -17.57
N GLU A 6 2.97 -3.83 -17.23
CA GLU A 6 4.07 -3.87 -18.20
C GLU A 6 3.90 -5.01 -19.22
N VAL A 7 3.49 -6.19 -18.77
CA VAL A 7 3.22 -7.36 -19.65
C VAL A 7 2.13 -7.02 -20.67
N LEU A 8 1.07 -6.35 -20.23
CA LEU A 8 0.00 -5.90 -21.13
C LEU A 8 0.32 -4.57 -21.84
N LYS A 9 1.47 -3.95 -21.61
CA LYS A 9 1.86 -2.64 -22.17
C LYS A 9 0.80 -1.56 -21.95
N VAL A 10 0.19 -1.54 -20.78
CA VAL A 10 -0.83 -0.57 -20.37
C VAL A 10 -0.38 0.18 -19.12
N SER A 11 -0.98 1.34 -18.84
CA SER A 11 -0.74 2.08 -17.60
C SER A 11 -1.42 1.40 -16.41
N GLU A 12 -0.87 1.58 -15.20
CA GLU A 12 -1.53 1.25 -13.92
C GLU A 12 -2.91 1.92 -13.77
N THR A 13 -3.14 3.03 -14.49
CA THR A 13 -4.42 3.78 -14.51
C THR A 13 -5.35 3.39 -15.68
N ALA A 14 -4.95 2.44 -16.52
CA ALA A 14 -5.69 2.07 -17.72
C ALA A 14 -7.08 1.53 -17.39
N ASN A 15 -8.04 1.87 -18.25
CA ASN A 15 -9.42 1.44 -18.10
C ASN A 15 -9.61 0.02 -18.66
N PHE A 16 -10.71 -0.65 -18.30
CA PHE A 16 -10.98 -2.04 -18.71
C PHE A 16 -10.94 -2.24 -20.23
N GLU A 17 -11.44 -1.29 -21.01
CA GLU A 17 -11.45 -1.37 -22.47
C GLU A 17 -10.05 -1.33 -23.07
N GLU A 18 -9.15 -0.52 -22.51
CA GLU A 18 -7.75 -0.42 -22.93
C GLU A 18 -6.99 -1.72 -22.64
N ILE A 19 -7.19 -2.27 -21.43
CA ILE A 19 -6.61 -3.56 -21.01
C ILE A 19 -7.10 -4.67 -21.97
N LYS A 20 -8.39 -4.68 -22.32
CA LYS A 20 -8.98 -5.65 -23.25
C LYS A 20 -8.49 -5.50 -24.67
N GLY A 21 -8.32 -4.25 -25.13
CA GLY A 21 -7.77 -3.94 -26.45
C GLY A 21 -6.34 -4.44 -26.58
N SER A 22 -5.50 -4.11 -25.60
CA SER A 22 -4.10 -4.52 -25.59
C SER A 22 -3.94 -6.05 -25.52
N TYR A 23 -4.68 -6.72 -24.63
CA TYR A 23 -4.69 -8.19 -24.55
C TYR A 23 -4.96 -8.85 -25.91
N LYS A 24 -6.00 -8.40 -26.63
CA LYS A 24 -6.31 -8.94 -27.96
C LYS A 24 -5.17 -8.71 -28.95
N GLN A 25 -4.55 -7.54 -28.95
CA GLN A 25 -3.44 -7.22 -29.84
C GLN A 25 -2.19 -8.07 -29.54
N LEU A 26 -1.91 -8.33 -28.27
CA LEU A 26 -0.75 -9.12 -27.83
C LEU A 26 -0.93 -10.60 -28.15
N ILE A 27 -2.12 -11.17 -27.90
CA ILE A 27 -2.42 -12.56 -28.26
C ILE A 27 -2.30 -12.81 -29.77
N LEU A 28 -2.72 -11.84 -30.60
CA LEU A 28 -2.55 -11.89 -32.05
C LEU A 28 -1.08 -11.81 -32.50
N GLN A 29 -0.21 -11.17 -31.72
CA GLN A 29 1.22 -11.07 -31.99
C GLN A 29 1.97 -12.36 -31.60
N CYS A 30 1.51 -13.06 -30.56
CA CYS A 30 2.05 -14.37 -30.17
C CYS A 30 1.62 -15.53 -31.11
N HIS A 31 0.78 -15.27 -32.12
CA HIS A 31 0.36 -16.30 -33.07
C HIS A 31 1.48 -16.63 -34.08
N PRO A 32 1.77 -17.92 -34.35
CA PRO A 32 2.89 -18.36 -35.21
C PRO A 32 2.83 -17.85 -36.66
N ASP A 33 1.64 -17.41 -37.11
CA ASP A 33 1.40 -16.88 -38.45
C ASP A 33 2.17 -15.57 -38.75
N LYS A 34 2.42 -14.73 -37.73
CA LYS A 34 3.22 -13.49 -37.89
C LYS A 34 4.73 -13.69 -37.74
N LEU A 35 5.16 -14.82 -37.18
CA LEU A 35 6.59 -15.13 -37.03
C LEU A 35 7.27 -15.44 -38.36
N GLN A 36 6.54 -15.89 -39.38
CA GLN A 36 7.10 -16.12 -40.72
C GLN A 36 7.50 -14.82 -41.45
N GLN A 37 7.01 -13.65 -41.02
CA GLN A 37 7.31 -12.38 -41.71
C GLN A 37 8.54 -11.65 -41.14
N HIS A 38 9.02 -12.03 -39.96
CA HIS A 38 10.11 -11.31 -39.27
C HIS A 38 11.50 -11.92 -39.48
N ASP A 39 11.60 -13.01 -40.24
CA ASP A 39 12.85 -13.72 -40.57
C ASP A 39 13.66 -13.06 -41.71
N VAL A 40 13.11 -12.07 -42.42
CA VAL A 40 13.75 -11.53 -43.65
C VAL A 40 14.38 -10.14 -43.48
N ALA A 41 14.19 -9.45 -42.35
CA ALA A 41 14.50 -8.03 -42.25
C ALA A 41 15.77 -7.65 -41.44
N ASP A 42 16.36 -8.55 -40.65
CA ASP A 42 17.47 -8.20 -39.77
C ASP A 42 18.65 -9.19 -39.82
N PRO A 43 19.71 -8.88 -40.60
CA PRO A 43 20.88 -9.76 -40.75
C PRO A 43 21.79 -9.80 -39.50
N ASN A 44 21.48 -9.04 -38.44
CA ASN A 44 22.29 -8.96 -37.22
C ASN A 44 21.59 -9.56 -36.00
N ARG A 45 20.35 -10.04 -36.14
CA ARG A 45 19.63 -10.71 -35.06
C ARG A 45 20.22 -12.10 -34.84
N ARG A 46 20.67 -12.36 -33.61
CA ARG A 46 21.10 -13.68 -33.13
C ARG A 46 20.11 -14.73 -33.65
N ILE A 47 20.60 -15.76 -34.36
CA ILE A 47 19.76 -16.90 -34.76
C ILE A 47 19.36 -17.63 -33.48
N VAL A 48 18.22 -17.22 -32.93
CA VAL A 48 17.61 -17.88 -31.78
C VAL A 48 17.02 -19.18 -32.30
N GLY A 49 17.43 -20.31 -31.71
CA GLY A 49 16.95 -21.63 -32.10
C GLY A 49 15.42 -21.68 -32.12
N GLU A 50 14.85 -22.42 -33.07
CA GLU A 50 13.41 -22.52 -33.28
C GLU A 50 12.66 -22.99 -32.01
N GLU A 51 13.32 -23.81 -31.19
CA GLU A 51 12.87 -24.26 -29.87
C GLU A 51 12.81 -23.14 -28.83
N GLU A 52 13.81 -22.26 -28.81
CA GLU A 52 13.90 -21.14 -27.86
C GLU A 52 12.88 -20.05 -28.23
N ARG A 53 12.66 -19.79 -29.53
CA ARG A 53 11.54 -18.95 -29.99
C ARG A 53 10.18 -19.50 -29.58
N ARG A 54 9.97 -20.82 -29.70
CA ARG A 54 8.70 -21.45 -29.33
C ARG A 54 8.47 -21.38 -27.83
N SER A 55 9.51 -21.65 -27.03
CA SER A 55 9.47 -21.53 -25.57
C SER A 55 9.21 -20.10 -25.11
N GLN A 56 9.85 -19.11 -25.74
CA GLN A 56 9.63 -17.69 -25.46
C GLN A 56 8.17 -17.29 -25.76
N ASN A 57 7.64 -17.66 -26.92
CA ASN A 57 6.24 -17.38 -27.28
C ASN A 57 5.24 -18.02 -26.30
N LEU A 58 5.49 -19.25 -25.87
CA LEU A 58 4.66 -19.92 -24.87
C LEU A 58 4.72 -19.19 -23.52
N SER A 59 5.91 -18.76 -23.10
CA SER A 59 6.09 -17.98 -21.86
C SER A 59 5.37 -16.63 -21.94
N ASP A 60 5.54 -15.90 -23.03
CA ASP A 60 4.91 -14.60 -23.25
C ASP A 60 3.38 -14.75 -23.28
N PHE A 61 2.86 -15.75 -23.98
CA PHE A 61 1.43 -16.06 -24.03
C PHE A 61 0.86 -16.36 -22.63
N ASN A 62 1.56 -17.17 -21.84
CA ASN A 62 1.14 -17.48 -20.47
C ASN A 62 1.13 -16.21 -19.59
N ALA A 63 2.18 -15.39 -19.65
CA ALA A 63 2.27 -14.16 -18.88
C ALA A 63 1.14 -13.17 -19.26
N ILE A 64 0.88 -13.00 -20.56
CA ILE A 64 -0.22 -12.15 -21.07
C ILE A 64 -1.57 -12.64 -20.53
N ASN A 65 -1.80 -13.95 -20.53
CA ASN A 65 -3.07 -14.53 -20.10
C ASN A 65 -3.26 -14.47 -18.59
N GLU A 66 -2.18 -14.61 -17.81
CA GLU A 66 -2.17 -14.40 -16.36
C GLU A 66 -2.49 -12.95 -16.01
N ALA A 67 -1.75 -12.00 -16.62
CA ALA A 67 -1.98 -10.56 -16.43
C ALA A 67 -3.43 -10.16 -16.75
N TRP A 68 -3.98 -10.66 -17.86
CA TRP A 68 -5.39 -10.43 -18.22
C TRP A 68 -6.36 -11.01 -17.19
N ASN A 69 -6.14 -12.24 -16.71
CA ASN A 69 -7.05 -12.86 -15.73
C ASN A 69 -7.07 -12.16 -14.37
N THR A 70 -5.99 -11.49 -14.00
CA THR A 70 -5.90 -10.67 -12.79
C THR A 70 -6.50 -9.27 -13.02
N LEU A 71 -6.12 -8.59 -14.11
CA LEU A 71 -6.49 -7.19 -14.35
C LEU A 71 -7.91 -6.99 -14.89
N LYS A 72 -8.54 -8.03 -15.47
CA LYS A 72 -9.92 -7.94 -15.98
C LYS A 72 -10.97 -7.81 -14.87
N ASP A 73 -10.69 -8.39 -13.70
CA ASP A 73 -11.64 -8.46 -12.59
C ASP A 73 -11.28 -7.36 -11.58
N PRO A 74 -12.18 -6.40 -11.26
CA PRO A 74 -11.84 -5.25 -10.42
C PRO A 74 -11.41 -5.66 -9.00
N ILE A 75 -11.97 -6.76 -8.48
CA ILE A 75 -11.61 -7.30 -7.16
C ILE A 75 -10.18 -7.84 -7.18
N LYS A 76 -9.81 -8.63 -8.20
CA LYS A 76 -8.46 -9.18 -8.32
C LYS A 76 -7.43 -8.10 -8.62
N ARG A 77 -7.78 -7.11 -9.45
CA ARG A 77 -6.95 -5.93 -9.69
C ARG A 77 -6.65 -5.20 -8.40
N LYS A 78 -7.66 -4.91 -7.58
CA LYS A 78 -7.45 -4.29 -6.26
C LYS A 78 -6.52 -5.12 -5.36
N HIS A 79 -6.68 -6.44 -5.35
CA HIS A 79 -5.84 -7.33 -4.55
C HIS A 79 -4.39 -7.36 -5.04
N TYR A 80 -4.21 -7.40 -6.36
CA TYR A 80 -2.90 -7.33 -7.00
C TYR A 80 -2.22 -5.98 -6.75
N ASP A 81 -2.95 -4.87 -6.90
CA ASP A 81 -2.44 -3.53 -6.62
C ASP A 81 -2.01 -3.41 -5.16
N ALA A 82 -2.79 -3.97 -4.23
CA ALA A 82 -2.43 -4.03 -2.81
C ALA A 82 -1.18 -4.88 -2.54
N GLU A 83 -1.04 -6.04 -3.19
CA GLU A 83 0.14 -6.90 -3.08
C GLU A 83 1.38 -6.26 -3.70
N LEU A 84 1.24 -5.64 -4.88
CA LEU A 84 2.31 -4.90 -5.54
C LEU A 84 2.80 -3.75 -4.67
N LEU A 85 1.86 -3.03 -4.08
CA LEU A 85 2.13 -1.95 -3.14
C LEU A 85 2.85 -2.50 -1.90
N GLN A 86 2.37 -3.61 -1.32
CA GLN A 86 3.01 -4.30 -0.20
C GLN A 86 4.43 -4.78 -0.52
N ALA A 87 4.68 -5.32 -1.71
CA ALA A 87 6.00 -5.78 -2.14
C ALA A 87 6.97 -4.61 -2.36
N LYS A 88 6.50 -3.53 -2.99
CA LYS A 88 7.25 -2.25 -3.12
C LYS A 88 7.64 -1.72 -1.74
N PHE A 89 6.75 -1.87 -0.77
CA PHE A 89 6.92 -1.46 0.62
C PHE A 89 7.89 -2.33 1.42
N GLN A 90 7.81 -3.66 1.35
CA GLN A 90 8.72 -4.57 2.05
C GLN A 90 10.18 -4.47 1.58
N ALA A 91 10.41 -4.04 0.34
CA ALA A 91 11.74 -3.87 -0.21
C ALA A 91 12.49 -2.65 0.35
N HIS A 92 11.79 -1.67 0.92
CA HIS A 92 12.39 -0.48 1.48
C HIS A 92 12.38 -0.55 3.01
N ASN A 93 13.49 -0.17 3.65
CA ASN A 93 13.59 -0.03 5.10
C ASN A 93 12.40 0.78 5.62
N ASN A 94 11.54 0.16 6.44
CA ASN A 94 10.24 0.72 6.81
C ASN A 94 10.35 1.99 7.66
N ILE A 95 11.51 2.31 8.23
CA ILE A 95 11.69 3.53 9.03
C ILE A 95 11.80 4.75 8.10
N TYR A 96 10.76 5.57 8.08
CA TYR A 96 10.70 6.81 7.31
C TYR A 96 11.51 7.94 7.94
N ALA A 97 11.30 8.20 9.23
CA ALA A 97 11.95 9.29 9.96
C ALA A 97 11.95 9.07 11.47
N HIS A 98 12.89 9.72 12.15
CA HIS A 98 12.83 9.93 13.59
C HIS A 98 12.39 11.38 13.82
N ILE A 99 11.24 11.58 14.44
CA ILE A 99 10.68 12.90 14.71
C ILE A 99 10.42 13.06 16.20
N THR A 100 10.17 14.26 16.67
CA THR A 100 9.74 14.53 18.04
C THR A 100 8.24 14.83 18.09
N ALA A 101 7.62 14.75 19.27
CA ALA A 101 6.21 15.14 19.41
C ALA A 101 5.95 16.59 18.96
N SER A 102 6.95 17.47 19.06
CA SER A 102 6.88 18.87 18.59
C SER A 102 6.80 19.01 17.06
N ASP A 103 7.26 18.00 16.32
CA ASP A 103 7.19 17.98 14.85
C ASP A 103 5.81 17.51 14.36
N MET A 104 4.96 16.99 15.25
CA MET A 104 3.61 16.53 14.94
C MET A 104 2.58 17.63 15.17
N ARG A 105 1.53 17.65 14.35
CA ARG A 105 0.38 18.54 14.52
C ARG A 105 -0.57 17.96 15.55
N SER A 106 -0.87 18.69 16.62
CA SER A 106 -1.94 18.29 17.54
C SER A 106 -3.31 18.54 16.91
N ILE A 107 -4.20 17.56 17.01
CA ILE A 107 -5.59 17.59 16.60
C ILE A 107 -6.47 17.22 17.79
N GLN A 108 -7.65 17.83 17.88
CA GLN A 108 -8.69 17.42 18.82
C GLN A 108 -9.62 16.45 18.12
N VAL A 109 -9.82 15.29 18.71
CA VAL A 109 -10.77 14.28 18.23
C VAL A 109 -11.91 14.22 19.23
N GLU A 110 -13.13 14.45 18.73
CA GLU A 110 -14.36 14.30 19.53
C GLU A 110 -14.59 12.80 19.77
N GLY A 111 -14.30 12.34 20.99
CA GLY A 111 -14.51 10.95 21.38
C GLY A 111 -15.99 10.69 21.64
N SER A 112 -16.68 10.03 20.71
CA SER A 112 -17.98 9.43 21.01
C SER A 112 -17.73 8.09 21.70
N GLU A 113 -17.65 8.09 23.03
CA GLU A 113 -17.75 6.84 23.78
C GLU A 113 -19.18 6.30 23.60
N ASP A 114 -19.38 5.36 22.67
CA ASP A 114 -20.57 4.52 22.61
C ASP A 114 -20.50 3.52 23.78
N ARG A 115 -20.72 4.03 24.99
CA ARG A 115 -21.05 3.18 26.14
C ARG A 115 -22.50 2.78 25.96
N GLY A 116 -22.69 1.49 25.72
CA GLY A 116 -23.93 0.88 25.27
C GLY A 116 -25.19 1.33 26.00
N GLU A 117 -26.29 1.24 25.26
CA GLU A 117 -27.65 1.47 25.72
C GLU A 117 -27.95 0.62 26.97
N ALA A 118 -27.91 1.26 28.13
CA ALA A 118 -28.53 0.74 29.34
C ALA A 118 -29.70 1.68 29.67
N ASP A 119 -30.90 1.17 29.48
CA ASP A 119 -32.16 1.80 29.84
C ASP A 119 -32.11 2.37 31.27
N GLY A 120 -32.24 3.70 31.40
CA GLY A 120 -32.33 4.38 32.69
C GLY A 120 -32.50 5.88 32.49
N ASP A 121 -33.63 6.42 32.94
CA ASP A 121 -33.91 7.85 32.92
C ASP A 121 -33.07 8.60 33.97
N ALA A 122 -32.49 9.72 33.56
CA ALA A 122 -32.25 10.95 34.34
C ALA A 122 -31.17 11.79 33.64
N ASP A 123 -31.49 13.07 33.41
CA ASP A 123 -30.59 14.16 33.03
C ASP A 123 -29.17 14.01 33.61
N ALA A 124 -28.21 13.70 32.75
CA ALA A 124 -26.79 13.88 33.00
C ALA A 124 -26.13 14.31 31.69
N ASP A 125 -25.53 15.50 31.71
CA ASP A 125 -24.68 16.08 30.67
C ASP A 125 -23.79 14.98 30.06
N LYS A 126 -24.03 14.62 28.79
CA LYS A 126 -23.13 13.72 28.04
C LYS A 126 -21.88 14.54 27.72
N GLU A 127 -20.96 14.60 28.68
CA GLU A 127 -19.67 15.27 28.52
C GLU A 127 -18.89 14.53 27.43
N THR A 128 -18.93 15.04 26.21
CA THR A 128 -18.16 14.55 25.08
C THR A 128 -16.68 14.78 25.39
N GLY A 129 -16.00 13.73 25.84
CA GLY A 129 -14.57 13.77 26.14
C GLY A 129 -13.79 14.18 24.89
N THR A 130 -13.20 15.37 24.91
CA THR A 130 -12.30 15.82 23.85
C THR A 130 -10.93 15.19 24.09
N VAL A 131 -10.48 14.31 23.19
CA VAL A 131 -9.17 13.68 23.27
C VAL A 131 -8.21 14.38 22.31
N TRP A 132 -6.98 14.64 22.75
CA TRP A 132 -5.93 15.22 21.90
C TRP A 132 -5.08 14.12 21.28
N SER A 133 -4.95 14.11 19.95
CA SER A 133 -4.08 13.20 19.22
C SER A 133 -3.05 14.01 18.42
N TYR A 134 -1.89 13.44 18.17
CA TYR A 134 -0.84 14.02 17.33
C TYR A 134 -0.87 13.36 15.95
N ALA A 135 -0.82 14.17 14.90
CA ALA A 135 -0.86 13.76 13.50
C ALA A 135 0.40 14.21 12.75
N TYR A 136 0.96 13.35 11.92
CA TYR A 136 2.05 13.68 11.01
C TYR A 136 1.74 13.18 9.60
N ASP A 137 2.01 13.99 8.59
CA ASP A 137 1.67 13.65 7.20
C ASP A 137 2.75 12.77 6.57
N CYS A 138 2.34 11.69 5.93
CA CYS A 138 3.21 10.81 5.17
C CYS A 138 3.33 11.24 3.71
N ARG A 139 4.49 10.99 3.09
CA ARG A 139 4.72 11.21 1.65
C ARG A 139 3.77 10.44 0.72
N CYS A 140 3.10 9.40 1.20
CA CYS A 140 2.11 8.65 0.41
C CYS A 140 0.72 9.29 0.40
N GLY A 141 0.49 10.34 1.20
CA GLY A 141 -0.83 10.94 1.43
C GLY A 141 -1.52 10.47 2.72
N GLY A 142 -1.04 9.38 3.34
CA GLY A 142 -1.54 8.88 4.63
C GLY A 142 -1.06 9.67 5.84
N GLN A 143 -1.56 9.30 7.02
CA GLN A 143 -1.27 10.00 8.27
C GLN A 143 -0.72 9.04 9.32
N TYR A 144 0.18 9.55 10.16
CA TYR A 144 0.66 8.90 11.36
C TYR A 144 -0.07 9.50 12.54
N LEU A 145 -0.85 8.68 13.26
CA LEU A 145 -1.65 9.12 14.40
C LEU A 145 -1.07 8.53 15.68
N LEU A 146 -0.76 9.41 16.63
CA LEU A 146 -0.34 9.06 17.98
C LEU A 146 -1.34 9.64 18.95
N ASP A 147 -2.10 8.79 19.63
CA ASP A 147 -3.02 9.26 20.67
C ASP A 147 -2.22 9.85 21.81
N GLY A 148 -2.55 11.11 22.15
CA GLY A 148 -2.00 11.74 23.34
C GLY A 148 -2.54 10.97 24.53
N ALA A 149 -1.66 10.24 25.21
CA ALA A 149 -2.00 9.61 26.47
C ALA A 149 -2.60 10.69 27.38
N GLY A 150 -3.91 10.65 27.55
CA GLY A 150 -4.54 11.31 28.68
C GLY A 150 -4.02 10.60 29.92
N ASP A 151 -3.24 11.30 30.74
CA ASP A 151 -3.16 10.99 32.16
C ASP A 151 -4.60 10.85 32.67
N LEU A 152 -5.05 9.63 32.98
CA LEU A 152 -6.10 9.25 33.94
C LEU A 152 -6.38 7.74 33.85
N ASP A 153 -5.54 6.92 34.49
CA ASP A 153 -5.97 6.02 35.58
C ASP A 153 -4.76 5.24 36.13
N GLU A 154 -4.49 5.48 37.41
CA GLU A 154 -3.44 4.86 38.21
C GLU A 154 -3.87 3.43 38.59
N SER A 155 -3.78 2.51 37.63
CA SER A 155 -3.90 1.07 37.90
C SER A 155 -2.50 0.44 37.94
N PRO A 156 -1.98 0.02 39.12
CA PRO A 156 -0.64 -0.54 39.25
C PRO A 156 -0.67 -2.00 38.79
N GLY A 157 -0.45 -2.23 37.51
CA GLY A 157 -0.51 -3.59 36.97
C GLY A 157 -0.07 -3.67 35.52
N GLN A 158 1.23 -3.92 35.33
CA GLN A 158 1.89 -4.33 34.08
C GLN A 158 2.45 -3.21 33.18
N SER A 159 3.79 -3.20 33.14
CA SER A 159 4.67 -2.54 32.18
C SER A 159 4.97 -1.06 32.39
N GLY A 160 5.92 -0.80 33.30
CA GLY A 160 6.70 0.43 33.24
C GLY A 160 7.58 0.46 31.98
N LEU A 161 7.51 1.56 31.24
CA LEU A 161 8.49 1.99 30.24
C LEU A 161 8.59 3.51 30.43
N VAL A 162 9.49 4.01 31.26
CA VAL A 162 10.77 4.64 30.84
C VAL A 162 10.62 5.34 29.49
N ALA A 163 10.87 6.67 29.43
CA ALA A 163 10.91 7.50 28.23
C ALA A 163 11.45 6.77 26.98
N SER A 164 10.56 6.12 26.23
CA SER A 164 10.90 5.24 25.11
C SER A 164 10.29 5.82 23.85
N ASP A 165 11.08 5.84 22.78
CA ASP A 165 10.63 6.27 21.47
C ASP A 165 9.38 5.47 21.04
N ALA A 166 8.31 6.14 20.62
CA ALA A 166 7.08 5.50 20.15
C ALA A 166 7.17 5.22 18.65
N ILE A 167 6.85 3.99 18.22
CA ILE A 167 6.82 3.62 16.81
C ILE A 167 5.38 3.82 16.32
N VAL A 168 5.20 4.68 15.31
CA VAL A 168 3.89 4.98 14.73
C VAL A 168 3.88 4.55 13.27
N GLU A 169 2.92 3.72 12.90
CA GLU A 169 2.71 3.22 11.54
C GLU A 169 1.78 4.14 10.75
N CYS A 170 2.00 4.21 9.43
CA CYS A 170 1.18 5.04 8.56
C CYS A 170 -0.15 4.33 8.24
N SER A 171 -1.24 5.10 8.17
CA SER A 171 -2.56 4.59 7.79
C SER A 171 -2.66 4.03 6.37
N GLU A 172 -1.80 4.48 5.45
CA GLU A 172 -1.89 4.14 4.02
C GLU A 172 -0.61 3.53 3.44
N CYS A 173 0.41 3.28 4.27
CA CYS A 173 1.63 2.59 3.83
C CYS A 173 2.31 1.81 4.97
N SER A 174 3.32 1.00 4.64
CA SER A 174 4.11 0.26 5.65
C SER A 174 5.17 1.09 6.37
N LEU A 175 5.27 2.38 6.05
CA LEU A 175 6.28 3.22 6.66
C LEU A 175 5.94 3.44 8.13
N VAL A 176 6.98 3.45 8.96
CA VAL A 176 6.90 3.76 10.37
C VAL A 176 7.77 4.98 10.67
N ILE A 177 7.30 5.82 11.59
CA ILE A 177 8.10 6.87 12.19
C ILE A 177 8.41 6.52 13.63
N ILE A 178 9.52 7.05 14.12
CA ILE A 178 9.94 6.89 15.51
C ILE A 178 9.80 8.25 16.18
N VAL A 179 8.83 8.38 17.07
CA VAL A 179 8.54 9.61 17.82
C VAL A 179 9.34 9.59 19.11
N LYS A 180 10.39 10.40 19.17
CA LYS A 180 11.19 10.58 20.39
C LYS A 180 10.44 11.48 21.36
N GLN A 181 10.13 10.96 22.54
CA GLN A 181 9.63 11.80 23.63
C GLN A 181 10.81 12.61 24.16
N SER A 182 10.76 13.93 24.01
CA SER A 182 11.76 14.83 24.60
C SER A 182 11.73 14.64 26.12
N PRO A 183 12.88 14.48 26.80
CA PRO A 183 12.90 14.51 28.25
C PRO A 183 12.39 15.88 28.68
N THR A 184 11.23 15.93 29.32
CA THR A 184 10.76 17.11 30.03
C THR A 184 11.84 17.48 31.04
N MET A 185 12.65 18.49 30.72
CA MET A 185 13.55 19.12 31.67
C MET A 185 12.65 19.84 32.68
N SER A 186 12.41 19.20 33.82
CA SER A 186 11.88 19.86 35.00
C SER A 186 12.91 20.87 35.49
N GLU A 187 12.53 22.15 35.48
CA GLU A 187 13.28 23.28 36.03
C GLU A 187 13.05 23.41 37.54
#